data_AF-A0A356UIP0-F1
#
_entry.id   AF-A0A356UIP0-F1
#
_cell.length_a   1.000
_cell.length_b   1.000
_cell.length_c   1.000
_cell.angle_alpha   90.00
_cell.angle_beta   90.00
_cell.angle_gamma   90.00
#
_symmetry.space_group_name_H-M   'P 1'
#
loop_
_entity.id
_entity.type
_entity.pdbx_description
1 polymer ?
#
loop_
_entity_poly.entity_id
_entity_poly.type
_entity_poly.pdbx_seq_one_letter_code
_entity_poly.pdbx_strand_id
1 'polypeptide(L)' 'MREDFNTQLLAIIRNKKTIVNPQPAEKILPGDLLIVFGSKDKLNELEKYIISPK' A
#
# COMPACT_ATOMS: atom_id res chain seq x y z
N MET A 1 -6.37 -0.30 4.85
CA MET A 1 -4.90 -0.07 5.05
C MET A 1 -4.61 0.49 6.44
N ARG A 2 -4.87 1.79 6.71
CA ARG A 2 -4.62 2.36 8.04
C ARG A 2 -5.54 1.77 9.12
N GLU A 3 -6.83 1.64 8.83
CA GLU A 3 -7.80 1.12 9.79
C GLU A 3 -7.64 -0.39 10.02
N ASP A 4 -7.44 -1.17 8.95
CA ASP A 4 -7.41 -2.63 9.06
C ASP A 4 -6.04 -3.20 9.47
N PHE A 5 -4.96 -2.54 9.04
CA PHE A 5 -3.59 -3.04 9.20
C PHE A 5 -2.70 -2.11 10.01
N ASN A 6 -3.16 -0.93 10.43
CA ASN A 6 -2.30 0.08 11.08
C ASN A 6 -1.00 0.38 10.30
N THR A 7 -1.12 0.40 8.97
CA THR A 7 -0.05 0.78 8.04
C THR A 7 -0.41 2.06 7.30
N GLN A 8 0.59 2.77 6.80
CA GLN A 8 0.41 4.02 6.04
C GLN A 8 0.99 3.89 4.64
N LEU A 9 0.18 4.15 3.62
CA LEU A 9 0.63 4.31 2.25
C LEU A 9 1.25 5.71 2.08
N LEU A 10 2.56 5.77 1.84
CA LEU A 10 3.31 7.02 1.69
C LEU A 10 3.36 7.47 0.24
N ALA A 11 3.53 6.53 -0.69
CA ALA A 11 3.61 6.84 -2.10
C ALA A 11 3.20 5.66 -2.99
N ILE A 12 2.81 5.99 -4.23
CA ILE A 12 2.63 5.05 -5.32
C ILE A 12 3.62 5.41 -6.41
N ILE A 13 4.42 4.44 -6.86
CA ILE A 13 5.27 4.58 -8.03
C ILE A 13 4.58 3.88 -9.19
N ARG A 14 4.19 4.68 -10.20
CA ARG A 14 3.46 4.24 -11.39
C ARG A 14 4.08 4.87 -12.63
N ASN A 15 4.44 4.08 -13.63
CA ASN A 15 4.99 4.57 -14.91
C ASN A 15 6.16 5.57 -14.73
N LYS A 16 7.11 5.25 -13.84
CA LYS A 16 8.27 6.10 -13.47
C LYS A 16 7.91 7.45 -12.85
N LYS A 17 6.65 7.66 -12.44
CA LYS A 17 6.18 8.81 -11.67
C LYS A 17 5.89 8.40 -10.24
N THR A 18 6.11 9.32 -9.31
CA THR A 18 5.84 9.13 -7.89
C THR A 18 4.67 9.99 -7.47
N ILE A 19 3.60 9.36 -6.98
CA ILE A 19 2.45 10.02 -6.36
C ILE A 19 2.69 9.98 -4.85
N VAL A 20 3.08 11.12 -4.26
CA VAL A 20 3.35 11.24 -2.82
C VAL A 20 2.07 11.58 -2.09
N ASN A 21 1.85 10.98 -0.91
CA ASN A 21 0.66 11.13 -0.09
C ASN A 21 -0.64 10.98 -0.91
N PRO A 22 -0.87 9.79 -1.50
CA PRO A 22 -2.03 9.54 -2.33
C PRO A 22 -3.32 9.83 -1.57
N GLN A 23 -4.30 10.40 -2.26
CA GLN A 23 -5.61 10.64 -1.67
C GLN A 23 -6.32 9.32 -1.38
N PRO A 24 -7.24 9.25 -0.41
CA PRO A 24 -7.99 8.02 -0.11
C PRO A 24 -8.76 7.46 -1.32
N ALA A 25 -9.13 8.32 -2.29
CA ALA A 25 -9.81 7.94 -3.52
C ALA A 25 -8.86 7.45 -4.63
N GLU A 26 -7.54 7.55 -4.47
CA GLU A 26 -6.57 7.06 -5.45
C GLU A 26 -6.67 5.54 -5.57
N LYS A 27 -6.91 5.06 -6.79
CA LYS A 27 -7.03 3.63 -7.06
C LYS A 27 -5.64 3.03 -7.23
N ILE A 28 -5.40 1.91 -6.55
CA ILE A 28 -4.23 1.06 -6.82
C ILE A 28 -4.50 0.26 -8.09
N LEU A 29 -3.54 0.25 -9.00
CA LEU A 29 -3.62 -0.41 -10.30
C LEU A 29 -2.56 -1.53 -10.40
N PRO A 30 -2.77 -2.55 -11.26
CA PRO A 30 -1.75 -3.55 -11.53
C PRO A 30 -0.44 -2.91 -12.00
N GLY A 31 0.69 -3.37 -11.45
CA GLY A 31 2.02 -2.84 -11.75
C GLY A 31 2.44 -1.64 -10.89
N ASP A 32 1.57 -1.14 -10.01
CA ASP A 32 1.97 -0.14 -9.01
C ASP A 32 2.98 -0.73 -8.02
N LEU A 33 3.98 0.07 -7.67
CA LEU A 33 4.84 -0.18 -6.53
C LEU A 33 4.42 0.73 -5.38
N LEU A 34 3.97 0.13 -4.29
CA LEU A 34 3.48 0.83 -3.11
C LEU A 34 4.59 1.00 -2.08
N ILE A 35 4.82 2.24 -1.63
CA ILE A 35 5.72 2.53 -0.52
C ILE A 35 4.87 2.62 0.75
N VAL A 36 4.98 1.60 1.60
CA VAL A 36 4.17 1.45 2.81
C VAL A 36 5.07 1.48 4.04
N PHE A 37 4.61 2.17 5.08
CA PHE A 37 5.27 2.25 6.38
C PHE A 37 4.38 1.65 7.47
N GLY A 38 4.98 0.94 8.42
CA GLY A 38 4.30 0.31 9.55
C GLY A 38 5.22 -0.62 10.33
N SER A 39 4.69 -1.26 11.37
CA SER A 39 5.44 -2.29 12.10
C SER A 39 5.59 -3.55 11.25
N LYS A 40 6.67 -4.30 11.48
CA LYS A 40 6.98 -5.53 10.74
C LYS A 40 5.80 -6.52 10.72
N ASP A 41 5.19 -6.78 11.87
CA ASP A 41 4.10 -7.75 11.98
C ASP A 41 2.88 -7.34 11.16
N LYS A 42 2.57 -6.04 11.14
CA LYS A 42 1.45 -5.50 10.36
C LYS A 42 1.72 -5.43 8.86
N LEU A 43 2.97 -5.16 8.48
CA LEU A 43 3.38 -5.27 7.07
C LEU A 43 3.27 -6.71 6.57
N ASN A 44 3.63 -7.71 7.40
CA ASN A 44 3.48 -9.12 7.06
C ASN A 44 2.00 -9.54 6.91
N GLU A 45 1.11 -9.05 7.78
CA GLU A 45 -0.34 -9.27 7.65
C GLU A 45 -0.88 -8.69 6.33
N LEU A 46 -0.48 -7.46 6.01
CA LEU A 46 -0.87 -6.78 4.77
C LEU A 46 -0.38 -7.53 3.53
N GLU A 47 0.88 -7.97 3.52
CA GLU A 47 1.47 -8.71 2.39
C GLU A 47 0.69 -10.01 2.11
N LYS A 48 0.34 -10.77 3.15
CA LYS A 48 -0.45 -12.00 3.02
C LYS A 48 -1.83 -11.73 2.41
N TYR A 49 -2.49 -10.65 2.84
CA TYR A 49 -3.79 -10.25 2.31
C TYR A 49 -3.74 -9.88 0.82
N ILE A 50 -2.67 -9.20 0.38
CA ILE A 50 -2.52 -8.79 -1.03
C ILE A 50 -2.20 -9.98 -1.94
N ILE A 51 -1.37 -10.92 -1.49
CA ILE A 51 -0.95 -12.08 -2.30
C ILE A 51 -2.06 -13.14 -2.38
N SER A 52 -2.87 -13.27 -1.33
CA SER A 52 -4.01 -14.19 -1.29
C SER A 52 -5.22 -13.50 -0.67
N PRO A 53 -5.93 -12.67 -1.44
CA PRO A 53 -7.16 -12.06 -0.96
C PRO A 53 -8.18 -13.18 -0.73
N LYS A 54 -8.58 -13.35 0.52
CA LYS A 54 -9.74 -14.19 0.90
C LYS A 54 -11.03 -13.46 0.59
#